data_AF-A0AAV5YHK5-F1
#
_entry.id   AF-A0AAV5YHK5-F1
#
_cell.length_a   1.000
_cell.length_b   1.000
_cell.length_c   1.000
_cell.angle_alpha   90.00
_cell.angle_beta   90.00
_cell.angle_gamma   90.00
#
_symmetry.space_group_name_H-M   'P 1'
#
loop_
_entity.id
_entity.type
_entity.pdbx_description
1 polymer ?
#
loop_
_entity_poly.entity_id
_entity_poly.type
_entity_poly.pdbx_seq_one_letter_code
_entity_poly.pdbx_strand_id
1 'polypeptide(L)' 'AKPLGLLNVERYWDPLVTLLRHAAGEGFVRVDDLGWIMTAAEASDLLEQLASWKPATEPRAWLSSSQT' A
#
# COMPACT_ATOMS: atom_id res chain seq x y z
N ALA A 1 -6.04 -10.28 -1.48
CA ALA A 1 -4.87 -9.40 -1.30
C ALA A 1 -4.77 -9.01 0.17
N LYS A 2 -3.57 -8.77 0.71
CA LYS A 2 -3.33 -8.36 2.10
C LYS A 2 -2.81 -6.91 2.11
N PRO A 3 -3.31 -6.00 2.97
CA PRO A 3 -2.84 -4.62 2.99
C PRO A 3 -1.41 -4.52 3.57
N LEU A 4 -0.68 -3.46 3.18
CA LEU A 4 0.66 -3.15 3.67
C LEU A 4 0.59 -1.87 4.53
N GLY A 5 1.18 -1.91 5.72
CA GLY A 5 1.27 -0.75 6.61
C GLY A 5 2.71 -0.30 6.81
N LEU A 6 2.95 1.01 6.73
CA LEU A 6 4.22 1.64 7.06
C LEU A 6 4.02 2.53 8.29
N LEU A 7 4.63 2.15 9.42
CA LEU A 7 4.66 2.96 10.62
C LEU A 7 5.64 4.12 10.41
N ASN A 8 5.11 5.31 10.18
CA ASN A 8 5.81 6.50 9.72
C ASN A 8 6.19 7.43 10.89
N VAL A 9 7.01 6.90 11.80
CA VAL A 9 7.55 7.65 12.95
C VAL A 9 8.43 8.79 12.44
N GLU A 10 8.19 10.01 12.92
CA GLU A 10 8.97 11.20 12.56
C GLU A 10 9.20 11.34 11.04
N ARG A 11 8.19 10.98 10.24
CA ARG A 11 8.19 11.09 8.76
C ARG A 11 9.29 10.26 8.08
N TYR A 12 9.78 9.21 8.72
CA TYR A 12 10.85 8.34 8.19
C TYR A 12 10.56 7.79 6.78
N TRP A 13 9.30 7.44 6.49
CA TRP A 13 8.87 6.87 5.21
C TRP A 13 8.38 7.91 4.19
N ASP A 14 8.31 9.20 4.52
CA ASP A 14 7.87 10.26 3.59
C ASP A 14 8.69 10.25 2.27
N PRO A 15 10.03 10.11 2.28
CA PRO A 15 10.80 10.06 1.04
C PRO A 15 10.46 8.85 0.17
N LEU A 16 10.22 7.68 0.77
CA LEU A 16 9.83 6.48 0.03
C LEU A 16 8.44 6.65 -0.59
N VAL A 17 7.47 7.16 0.17
CA VAL A 17 6.12 7.41 -0.34
C VAL A 17 6.16 8.42 -1.49
N THR A 18 7.01 9.44 -1.39
CA THR A 18 7.23 10.43 -2.45
C THR A 18 7.80 9.79 -3.71
N LEU A 19 8.83 8.94 -3.56
CA LEU A 19 9.41 8.18 -4.68
C LEU A 19 8.37 7.30 -5.37
N LEU A 20 7.56 6.56 -4.60
CA LEU A 20 6.54 5.68 -5.15
C LEU A 20 5.45 6.45 -5.91
N ARG A 21 5.04 7.63 -5.40
CA ARG A 21 4.10 8.52 -6.10
C ARG A 21 4.69 9.06 -7.39
N HIS A 22 5.97 9.46 -7.38
CA HIS A 22 6.65 9.91 -8.60
C HIS A 22 6.74 8.78 -9.62
N ALA A 23 7.18 7.58 -9.22
CA ALA A 23 7.23 6.41 -10.09
C ALA A 23 5.85 6.05 -10.68
N ALA A 24 4.76 6.23 -9.92
CA ALA A 24 3.42 6.06 -10.46
C ALA A 24 3.03 7.15 -11.47
N GLY A 25 3.43 8.41 -11.22
CA GLY A 25 3.26 9.51 -12.17
C GLY A 25 4.00 9.28 -13.50
N GLU A 26 5.18 8.67 -13.44
CA GLU A 26 5.99 8.30 -14.61
C GLU A 26 5.52 6.98 -15.27
N GLY A 27 4.49 6.32 -14.74
CA GLY A 27 3.95 5.07 -15.29
C GLY A 27 4.78 3.81 -14.98
N PHE A 28 5.80 3.90 -14.13
CA PHE A 28 6.55 2.73 -13.65
C PHE A 28 5.77 1.90 -12.62
N VAL A 29 4.81 2.52 -11.92
CA VAL A 29 3.95 1.87 -10.92
C VAL A 29 2.49 2.15 -11.24
N ARG A 30 1.61 1.15 -11.08
CA ARG A 30 0.16 1.39 -11.21
C ARG A 30 -0.34 2.15 -9.98
N VAL A 31 -1.12 3.21 -10.18
CA VAL A 31 -1.71 3.99 -9.07
C VAL A 31 -2.56 3.10 -8.15
N ASP A 32 -3.27 2.11 -8.72
CA ASP A 32 -4.06 1.14 -7.95
C ASP A 32 -3.20 0.33 -6.98
N ASP A 33 -1.95 0.04 -7.35
CA ASP A 33 -0.99 -0.67 -6.50
C ASP A 33 -0.37 0.23 -5.42
N LEU A 34 -0.70 1.52 -5.37
CA LEU A 34 -0.39 2.34 -4.20
C LEU A 34 -1.56 2.38 -3.19
N GLY A 35 -2.78 2.02 -3.63
CA GLY A 35 -3.98 2.10 -2.80
C GLY A 35 -4.05 1.09 -1.65
N TRP A 36 -3.14 0.11 -1.58
CA TRP A 36 -3.03 -0.85 -0.48
C TRP A 36 -1.88 -0.55 0.50
N ILE A 37 -1.12 0.54 0.26
CA ILE A 37 -0.08 1.04 1.17
C ILE A 37 -0.70 2.10 2.10
N MET A 38 -0.70 1.81 3.39
CA MET A 38 -1.20 2.70 4.44
C MET A 38 -0.03 3.25 5.26
N THR A 39 -0.15 4.50 5.71
CA THR A 39 0.85 5.10 6.59
C THR A 39 0.18 5.75 7.79
N ALA A 40 0.79 5.61 8.96
CA ALA A 40 0.37 6.29 10.19
C ALA A 40 1.58 6.52 11.09
N ALA A 41 1.56 7.57 11.91
CA ALA A 41 2.63 7.85 12.87
C ALA A 41 2.55 6.93 14.10
N GLU A 42 1.33 6.55 14.49
CA GLU A 42 1.04 5.71 15.65
C GLU A 42 0.62 4.29 15.25
N ALA A 43 0.99 3.31 16.06
CA ALA A 43 0.71 1.90 15.79
C ALA A 43 -0.79 1.57 15.87
N SER A 44 -1.53 2.17 16.80
CA SER A 44 -2.98 2.01 16.93
C SER A 44 -3.69 2.40 15.63
N ASP A 45 -3.35 3.57 15.12
CA ASP A 45 -3.98 4.15 13.94
C ASP A 45 -3.68 3.31 12.70
N LEU A 46 -2.45 2.79 12.60
CA LEU A 46 -2.08 1.88 11.50
C LEU A 46 -2.88 0.59 11.56
N LEU A 47 -3.03 -0.01 12.75
CA LEU A 47 -3.77 -1.25 12.92
C LEU A 47 -5.26 -1.08 12.62
N GLU A 48 -5.86 0.04 13.01
CA GLU A 48 -7.24 0.38 12.68
C GLU A 48 -7.44 0.54 11.17
N GLN A 49 -6.53 1.26 10.49
CA GLN A 49 -6.55 1.40 9.04
C GLN A 49 -6.46 0.03 8.34
N LEU A 50 -5.52 -0.82 8.76
CA LEU A 50 -5.34 -2.16 8.21
C LEU A 50 -6.56 -3.05 8.44
N ALA A 51 -7.19 -2.98 9.61
CA ALA A 51 -8.39 -3.75 9.95
C ALA A 51 -9.63 -3.30 9.16
N SER A 52 -9.71 -2.01 8.83
CA SER A 52 -10.81 -1.43 8.04
C SER A 52 -10.70 -1.68 6.53
N TRP A 53 -9.52 -2.10 6.06
CA TRP A 53 -9.24 -2.25 4.64
C TRP A 53 -10.08 -3.36 4.00
N LYS A 54 -10.59 -3.09 2.81
CA LYS A 54 -11.27 -4.06 1.96
C LYS A 54 -10.57 -4.13 0.61
N PRO A 55 -10.25 -5.33 0.10
CA PRO A 55 -9.71 -5.47 -1.24
C PRO A 55 -10.72 -4.93 -2.26
N ALA A 56 -10.22 -4.19 -3.26
CA ALA A 56 -11.01 -3.89 -4.44
C ALA A 56 -11.46 -5.22 -5.09
N THR A 57 -12.74 -5.30 -5.44
CA THR A 57 -13.46 -6.55 -5.78
C THR A 57 -13.00 -7.19 -7.10
N GLU A 58 -12.11 -6.56 -7.86
CA GLU A 58 -11.65 -7.13 -9.12
C GLU A 58 -10.51 -8.15 -8.91
N PRO A 59 -10.71 -9.42 -9.28
CA PRO A 59 -9.63 -10.39 -9.31
C PRO A 59 -8.59 -9.93 -10.33
N ARG A 60 -7.33 -9.78 -9.91
CA ARG A 60 -6.22 -9.57 -10.84
C ARG A 60 -6.16 -10.76 -11.79
N ALA A 61 -6.44 -10.55 -13.08
CA ALA A 61 -6.54 -11.60 -14.10
C ALA A 61 -5.26 -12.45 -14.32
N TRP A 62 -4.16 -12.14 -13.63
CA TRP A 62 -2.83 -12.70 -13.84
C TRP A 62 -2.21 -13.38 -12.59
N LEU A 63 -2.91 -13.45 -11.46
CA LEU A 63 -2.45 -14.23 -10.29
C LEU A 63 -3.05 -15.65 -10.34
N SER A 64 -2.33 -16.59 -10.94
CA SER A 64 -2.62 -18.02 -10.79
C SER A 64 -2.06 -18.55 -9.46
N SER A 65 -2.79 -19.47 -8.85
CA SER A 65 -2.59 -19.93 -7.46
C SER A 65 -1.35 -20.82 -7.22
N SER A 66 -0.36 -20.83 -8.11
CA SER A 66 0.70 -21.86 -8.11
C SER A 66 2.06 -21.42 -7.56
N GLN A 67 2.15 -20.36 -6.76
CA GLN A 67 3.38 -20.02 -6.03
C GLN A 67 3.03 -19.61 -4.60
N THR A 68 3.00 -20.60 -3.70
CA THR A 68 3.06 -20.47 -2.24
C THR A 68 4.40 -21.03 -1.81
#